data_AF-A0A7J3T3K8-F1
#
_entry.id   AF-A0A7J3T3K8-F1
#
_cell.length_a   1.000
_cell.length_b   1.000
_cell.length_c   1.000
_cell.angle_alpha   90.00
_cell.angle_beta   90.00
_cell.angle_gamma   90.00
#
_symmetry.space_group_name_H-M   'P 1'
#
loop_
_entity.id
_entity.type
_entity.pdbx_description
1 polymer ?
#
loop_
_entity_poly.entity_id
_entity_poly.type
_entity_poly.pdbx_seq_one_letter_code
_entity_poly.pdbx_strand_id
1 'polypeptide(L)'
;MCKLTMGSVENLAKNSSIRMRISHEISSAVLHHCNAGFLRYARHKLCKLILPPPPNRLVVCPTLFDMKLLLDPQDTVGNYIYYFGEWEPGTLWFLKNYLRRGDVFLDVGAFIGDMSCFASVLVGNQGLVYSIEPSSQSYSMLCENIRMNNLANVQTYKFALGNEV
;
A
#
# COMPACT_ATOMS: atom_id res chain seq x y z
N MET A 1 35.92 7.97 2.41
CA MET A 1 34.96 8.96 1.87
C MET A 1 34.63 8.59 0.45
N CYS A 2 33.53 7.85 0.21
CA CYS A 2 33.06 7.56 -1.13
C CYS A 2 31.85 8.46 -1.40
N LYS A 3 32.03 9.51 -2.20
CA LYS A 3 30.94 10.37 -2.69
C LYS A 3 30.16 9.60 -3.75
N LEU A 4 29.12 8.87 -3.36
CA LEU A 4 28.07 8.49 -4.29
C LEU A 4 27.28 9.76 -4.61
N THR A 5 27.40 10.24 -5.83
CA THR A 5 26.70 11.41 -6.37
C THR A 5 25.18 11.21 -6.29
N MET A 6 24.45 12.18 -5.72
CA MET A 6 22.98 12.14 -5.54
C MET A 6 22.19 11.74 -6.81
N GLY A 7 22.72 12.00 -8.01
CA GLY A 7 22.08 11.63 -9.28
C GLY A 7 21.99 10.12 -9.60
N SER A 8 22.83 9.26 -9.00
CA SER A 8 22.73 7.80 -9.23
C SER A 8 21.64 7.15 -8.37
N VAL A 9 21.42 7.66 -7.16
CA VAL A 9 20.39 7.18 -6.23
C VAL A 9 18.99 7.56 -6.73
N GLU A 10 18.82 8.77 -7.26
CA GLU A 10 17.55 9.22 -7.85
C GLU A 10 17.18 8.47 -9.13
N ASN A 11 18.15 8.13 -9.99
CA ASN A 11 17.90 7.33 -11.19
C ASN A 11 17.59 5.86 -10.88
N LEU A 12 18.22 5.28 -9.85
CA LEU A 12 17.86 3.94 -9.35
C LEU A 12 16.44 3.92 -8.75
N ALA A 13 16.05 4.96 -8.00
CA ALA A 13 14.71 5.11 -7.44
C ALA A 13 13.62 5.38 -8.51
N LYS A 14 13.97 6.11 -9.59
CA LYS A 14 13.09 6.31 -10.75
C LYS A 14 12.93 5.03 -11.57
N ASN A 15 14.02 4.30 -11.84
CA ASN A 15 13.95 3.03 -12.56
C ASN A 15 13.22 1.95 -11.77
N SER A 16 13.37 1.91 -10.44
CA SER A 16 12.61 0.98 -9.59
C SER A 16 11.12 1.32 -9.57
N SER A 17 10.76 2.61 -9.51
CA SER A 17 9.34 3.01 -9.50
C SER A 17 8.62 2.73 -10.83
N ILE A 18 9.29 2.86 -11.98
CA ILE A 18 8.74 2.45 -13.29
C ILE A 18 8.51 0.94 -13.34
N ARG A 19 9.49 0.14 -12.90
CA ARG A 19 9.34 -1.33 -12.85
C ARG A 19 8.22 -1.77 -11.92
N MET A 20 8.05 -1.09 -10.78
CA MET A 20 6.95 -1.34 -9.86
C MET A 20 5.62 -1.09 -10.55
N ARG A 21 5.44 0.08 -11.18
CA ARG A 21 4.21 0.40 -11.94
C ARG A 21 3.90 -0.66 -12.99
N ILE A 22 4.89 -1.06 -13.80
CA ILE A 22 4.69 -2.12 -14.82
C ILE A 22 4.26 -3.44 -14.17
N SER A 23 4.93 -3.85 -13.09
CA SER A 23 4.59 -5.07 -12.35
C SER A 23 3.15 -5.02 -11.80
N HIS A 24 2.77 -3.88 -11.24
CA HIS A 24 1.45 -3.64 -10.66
C HIS A 24 0.37 -3.67 -11.74
N GLU A 25 0.57 -2.98 -12.87
CA GLU A 25 -0.39 -2.99 -14.01
C GLU A 25 -0.63 -4.39 -14.56
N ILE A 26 0.42 -5.18 -14.74
CA ILE A 26 0.31 -6.59 -15.16
C ILE A 26 -0.50 -7.39 -14.11
N SER A 27 -0.22 -7.16 -12.83
CA SER A 27 -0.94 -7.81 -11.73
C SER A 27 -2.44 -7.51 -11.77
N SER A 28 -2.79 -6.23 -11.92
CA SER A 28 -4.16 -5.74 -12.02
C SER A 28 -4.89 -6.32 -13.23
N ALA A 29 -4.26 -6.30 -14.42
CA ALA A 29 -4.85 -6.82 -15.64
C ALA A 29 -5.22 -8.31 -15.51
N VAL A 30 -4.32 -9.11 -14.94
CA VAL A 30 -4.56 -10.55 -14.74
C VAL A 30 -5.68 -10.82 -13.74
N LEU A 31 -5.72 -10.08 -12.62
CA LEU A 31 -6.76 -10.25 -11.60
C LEU A 31 -8.15 -9.92 -12.13
N HIS A 32 -8.31 -8.85 -12.92
CA HIS A 32 -9.62 -8.39 -13.36
C HIS A 32 -10.15 -9.09 -14.61
N HIS A 33 -9.28 -9.67 -15.45
CA HIS A 33 -9.70 -10.25 -16.74
C HIS A 33 -9.67 -11.77 -16.78
N CYS A 34 -9.13 -12.44 -15.75
CA CYS A 34 -8.90 -13.88 -15.81
C CYS A 34 -9.07 -14.59 -14.46
N ASN A 35 -10.14 -15.40 -14.35
CA ASN A 35 -10.42 -16.23 -13.17
C ASN A 35 -9.70 -17.59 -13.16
N ALA A 36 -8.71 -17.78 -14.03
CA ALA A 36 -7.97 -19.05 -14.12
C ALA A 36 -6.81 -19.07 -13.11
N GLY A 37 -6.77 -20.10 -12.26
CA GLY A 37 -5.69 -20.28 -11.26
C GLY A 37 -4.28 -20.31 -11.87
N PHE A 38 -4.14 -20.80 -13.10
CA PHE A 38 -2.89 -20.76 -13.85
C PHE A 38 -2.38 -19.33 -14.11
N LEU A 39 -3.27 -18.39 -14.40
CA LEU A 39 -2.90 -17.00 -14.66
C LEU A 39 -2.55 -16.26 -13.37
N ARG A 40 -3.20 -16.58 -12.24
CA ARG A 40 -2.81 -16.08 -10.91
C ARG A 40 -1.40 -16.57 -10.52
N TYR A 41 -1.06 -17.81 -10.87
CA TYR A 41 0.31 -18.34 -10.73
C TYR A 41 1.32 -17.64 -11.66
N ALA A 42 0.98 -17.50 -12.94
CA ALA A 42 1.81 -16.83 -13.94
C ALA A 42 2.09 -15.36 -13.55
N ARG A 43 1.09 -14.64 -13.04
CA ARG A 43 1.22 -13.29 -12.47
C ARG A 43 2.31 -13.23 -11.40
N HIS A 44 2.26 -14.17 -10.45
CA HIS A 44 3.20 -14.21 -9.33
C HIS A 44 4.64 -14.43 -9.81
N LYS A 45 4.83 -15.32 -10.80
CA LYS A 45 6.14 -15.55 -11.45
C LYS A 45 6.63 -14.32 -12.21
N LEU A 46 5.75 -13.70 -13.00
CA LEU A 46 6.11 -12.57 -13.87
C LEU A 46 6.48 -11.32 -13.07
N CYS A 47 5.71 -10.96 -12.05
CA CYS A 47 6.03 -9.81 -11.18
C CYS A 47 7.39 -10.00 -10.48
N LYS A 48 7.70 -11.24 -10.06
CA LYS A 48 9.00 -11.60 -9.45
C LYS A 48 10.17 -11.65 -10.44
N LEU A 49 9.91 -11.72 -11.74
CA LEU A 49 10.93 -11.61 -12.79
C LEU A 49 11.23 -10.14 -13.10
N ILE A 50 10.22 -9.27 -13.05
CA ILE A 50 10.35 -7.84 -13.34
C ILE A 50 11.03 -7.09 -12.19
N LEU A 51 10.63 -7.40 -10.96
CA LEU A 51 11.15 -6.78 -9.75
C LEU A 51 12.21 -7.66 -9.09
N PRO A 52 13.33 -7.07 -8.61
CA PRO A 52 14.33 -7.82 -7.86
C PRO A 52 13.73 -8.40 -6.56
N PRO A 53 14.42 -9.33 -5.90
CA PRO A 53 14.06 -9.73 -4.55
C PRO A 53 13.96 -8.50 -3.63
N PRO A 54 12.99 -8.47 -2.69
CA PRO A 54 12.81 -7.34 -1.81
C PRO A 54 14.06 -7.12 -0.94
N PRO A 55 14.51 -5.87 -0.78
CA PRO A 55 15.66 -5.58 0.07
C PRO A 55 15.30 -5.78 1.55
N ASN A 56 16.29 -6.09 2.38
CA ASN A 56 16.11 -6.22 3.83
C ASN A 56 16.13 -4.84 4.53
N ARG A 57 15.20 -3.96 4.15
CA ARG A 57 14.99 -2.62 4.71
C ARG A 57 13.63 -2.08 4.29
N LEU A 58 13.13 -1.09 5.04
CA LEU A 58 11.92 -0.36 4.63
C LEU A 58 12.08 0.27 3.25
N VAL A 59 11.03 0.20 2.46
CA VAL A 59 10.96 0.77 1.11
C VAL A 59 9.68 1.58 0.95
N VAL A 60 9.77 2.63 0.13
CA VAL A 60 8.58 3.35 -0.33
C VAL A 60 8.18 2.77 -1.68
N CYS A 61 6.97 2.22 -1.75
CA CYS A 61 6.41 1.64 -2.95
C CYS A 61 5.18 2.44 -3.41
N PRO A 62 5.05 2.76 -4.70
CA PRO A 62 3.77 3.20 -5.25
C PRO A 62 2.77 2.03 -5.19
N THR A 63 1.49 2.33 -5.03
CA THR A 63 0.40 1.35 -5.13
C THR A 63 -0.31 1.48 -6.47
N LEU A 64 -1.22 0.55 -6.75
CA LEU A 64 -2.11 0.59 -7.93
C LEU A 64 -3.07 1.79 -7.97
N PHE A 65 -3.22 2.50 -6.85
CA PHE A 65 -4.14 3.61 -6.68
C PHE A 65 -3.40 4.92 -6.41
N ASP A 66 -2.19 5.05 -6.97
CA ASP A 66 -1.33 6.25 -6.95
C ASP A 66 -0.93 6.75 -5.55
N MET A 67 -0.99 5.88 -4.55
CA MET A 67 -0.52 6.18 -3.19
C MET A 67 0.91 5.68 -3.00
N LYS A 68 1.65 6.31 -2.09
CA LYS A 68 2.99 5.86 -1.68
C LYS A 68 2.93 5.27 -0.29
N LEU A 69 3.43 4.05 -0.13
CA LEU A 69 3.49 3.37 1.16
C LEU A 69 4.93 3.01 1.51
N LEU A 70 5.39 3.51 2.66
CA LEU A 70 6.50 2.98 3.43
C LEU A 70 6.07 1.65 4.04
N LEU A 71 6.77 0.58 3.67
CA LEU A 71 6.48 -0.80 4.05
C LEU A 71 7.75 -1.59 4.33
N ASP A 72 7.63 -2.69 5.08
CA ASP A 72 8.67 -3.71 5.18
C ASP A 72 8.39 -4.82 4.17
N PRO A 73 9.20 -4.97 3.11
CA PRO A 73 8.91 -5.95 2.08
C PRO A 73 9.30 -7.38 2.48
N GLN A 74 9.85 -7.56 3.69
CA GLN A 74 10.06 -8.87 4.32
C GLN A 74 8.81 -9.39 5.04
N ASP A 75 7.89 -8.51 5.44
CA ASP A 75 6.60 -8.93 5.98
C ASP A 75 5.64 -9.37 4.85
N THR A 76 4.62 -10.16 5.20
CA THR A 76 3.71 -10.74 4.20
C THR A 76 2.95 -9.67 3.40
N VAL A 77 2.44 -8.63 4.06
CA VAL A 77 1.61 -7.60 3.42
C VAL A 77 2.48 -6.71 2.54
N GLY A 78 3.60 -6.21 3.09
CA GLY A 78 4.58 -5.40 2.39
C GLY A 78 5.20 -6.13 1.21
N ASN A 79 5.45 -7.44 1.30
CA ASN A 79 5.93 -8.25 0.17
C ASN A 79 4.93 -8.24 -1.00
N TYR A 80 3.65 -8.38 -0.70
CA TYR A 80 2.60 -8.36 -1.72
C TYR A 80 2.45 -6.98 -2.33
N ILE A 81 2.43 -5.92 -1.52
CA ILE A 81 2.36 -4.54 -2.04
C ILE A 81 3.60 -4.24 -2.89
N TYR A 82 4.79 -4.68 -2.49
CA TYR A 82 6.01 -4.53 -3.28
C TYR A 82 5.87 -5.12 -4.69
N TYR A 83 5.43 -6.37 -4.81
CA TYR A 83 5.33 -7.06 -6.09
C TYR A 83 4.09 -6.71 -6.91
N PHE A 84 2.95 -6.52 -6.26
CA PHE A 84 1.63 -6.47 -6.88
C PHE A 84 0.93 -5.12 -6.75
N GLY A 85 1.40 -4.25 -5.85
CA GLY A 85 0.86 -2.90 -5.64
C GLY A 85 -0.32 -2.84 -4.68
N GLU A 86 -0.70 -3.98 -4.10
CA GLU A 86 -1.84 -4.16 -3.19
C GLU A 86 -1.71 -5.47 -2.39
N TRP A 87 -2.50 -5.60 -1.33
CA TRP A 87 -2.63 -6.82 -0.51
C TRP A 87 -3.99 -7.51 -0.71
N GLU A 88 -5.11 -6.79 -0.55
CA GLU A 88 -6.47 -7.33 -0.70
C GLU A 88 -7.26 -6.68 -1.84
N PRO A 89 -7.08 -7.12 -3.10
CA PRO A 89 -7.82 -6.59 -4.25
C PRO A 89 -9.34 -6.61 -4.07
N GLY A 90 -9.88 -7.66 -3.43
CA GLY A 90 -11.32 -7.80 -3.21
C GLY A 90 -11.87 -6.71 -2.30
N THR A 91 -11.17 -6.40 -1.21
CA THR A 91 -11.51 -5.32 -0.28
C THR A 91 -11.40 -3.96 -0.98
N LEU A 92 -10.30 -3.72 -1.71
CA LEU A 92 -10.13 -2.49 -2.49
C LEU A 92 -11.24 -2.30 -3.54
N TRP A 93 -11.61 -3.37 -4.26
CA TRP A 93 -12.74 -3.34 -5.18
C TRP A 93 -14.05 -3.00 -4.46
N PHE A 94 -14.32 -3.62 -3.32
CA PHE A 94 -15.53 -3.34 -2.53
C PHE A 94 -15.56 -1.87 -2.10
N LEU A 95 -14.50 -1.36 -1.48
CA LEU A 95 -14.42 0.04 -1.05
C LEU A 95 -14.66 0.99 -2.23
N LYS A 96 -14.02 0.75 -3.37
CA LYS A 96 -14.17 1.57 -4.59
C LYS A 96 -15.62 1.66 -5.09
N ASN A 97 -16.42 0.61 -4.93
CA ASN A 97 -17.79 0.55 -5.46
C ASN A 97 -18.85 1.06 -4.46
N TYR A 98 -18.58 0.94 -3.16
CA TYR A 98 -19.57 1.21 -2.12
C TYR A 98 -19.29 2.47 -1.31
N LEU A 99 -18.02 2.84 -1.11
CA LEU A 99 -17.65 4.02 -0.34
C LEU A 99 -17.88 5.30 -1.16
N ARG A 100 -18.54 6.29 -0.58
CA ARG A 100 -18.94 7.53 -1.24
C ARG A 100 -18.23 8.74 -0.64
N ARG A 101 -18.18 9.82 -1.42
CA ARG A 101 -17.64 11.10 -0.94
C ARG A 101 -18.46 11.58 0.25
N GLY A 102 -17.79 12.00 1.32
CA GLY A 102 -18.44 12.41 2.56
C GLY A 102 -18.67 11.28 3.58
N ASP A 103 -18.45 10.02 3.20
CA ASP A 103 -18.62 8.91 4.14
C ASP A 103 -17.55 8.93 5.24
N VAL A 104 -17.88 8.24 6.33
CA VAL A 104 -16.93 7.91 7.40
C VAL A 104 -16.49 6.46 7.23
N PHE A 105 -15.18 6.22 7.20
CA PHE A 105 -14.59 4.89 7.15
C PHE A 105 -13.82 4.60 8.44
N LEU A 106 -14.03 3.40 9.00
CA LEU A 106 -13.35 2.93 10.21
C LEU A 106 -12.46 1.75 9.84
N ASP A 107 -11.15 1.92 10.03
CA ASP A 107 -10.10 0.92 9.75
C ASP A 107 -9.52 0.42 11.09
N VAL A 108 -9.92 -0.79 11.50
CA VAL A 108 -9.52 -1.40 12.77
C VAL A 108 -8.45 -2.45 12.51
N GLY A 109 -7.28 -2.28 13.14
CA GLY A 109 -6.09 -3.06 12.78
C GLY A 109 -5.46 -2.53 11.50
N ALA A 110 -5.37 -1.19 11.39
CA ALA A 110 -4.98 -0.49 10.18
C ALA A 110 -3.54 -0.83 9.69
N PHE A 111 -2.72 -1.49 10.52
CA PHE A 111 -1.36 -1.90 10.20
C PHE A 111 -0.51 -0.73 9.69
N ILE A 112 -0.13 -0.71 8.41
CA ILE A 112 0.66 0.39 7.79
C ILE A 112 -0.22 1.42 7.07
N GLY A 113 -1.54 1.26 7.09
CA GLY A 113 -2.51 2.21 6.54
C GLY A 113 -2.73 2.12 5.05
N ASP A 114 -2.51 0.97 4.41
CA ASP A 114 -2.79 0.78 2.99
C ASP A 114 -4.28 0.99 2.66
N MET A 115 -5.18 0.40 3.46
CA MET A 115 -6.63 0.59 3.35
C MET A 115 -7.06 1.99 3.72
N SER A 116 -6.55 2.52 4.85
CA SER A 116 -6.80 3.90 5.29
C SER A 116 -6.44 4.94 4.23
N CYS A 117 -5.27 4.79 3.58
CA CYS A 117 -4.84 5.68 2.50
C CYS A 117 -5.78 5.62 1.30
N PHE A 118 -6.20 4.42 0.90
CA PHE A 118 -7.12 4.26 -0.21
C PHE A 118 -8.51 4.81 0.10
N ALA A 119 -9.07 4.49 1.27
CA ALA A 119 -10.38 4.96 1.70
C ALA A 119 -10.43 6.49 1.82
N SER A 120 -9.35 7.12 2.32
CA SER A 120 -9.22 8.58 2.42
C SER A 120 -9.43 9.30 1.08
N VAL A 121 -8.89 8.74 0.00
CA VAL A 121 -9.06 9.27 -1.36
C VAL A 121 -10.51 9.11 -1.83
N LEU A 122 -11.14 7.97 -1.55
CA LEU A 122 -12.51 7.67 -1.97
C LEU A 122 -13.55 8.55 -1.27
N VAL A 123 -13.44 8.72 0.06
CA VAL A 123 -14.35 9.58 0.83
C VAL A 123 -14.09 11.07 0.58
N GLY A 124 -12.89 11.41 0.12
CA GLY A 124 -12.46 12.78 -0.18
C GLY A 124 -12.49 13.71 1.04
N ASN A 125 -12.19 14.99 0.81
CA ASN A 125 -11.97 15.97 1.88
C ASN A 125 -13.20 16.25 2.78
N GLN A 126 -14.40 15.82 2.38
CA GLN A 126 -15.62 15.96 3.19
C GLN A 126 -15.92 14.72 4.05
N GLY A 127 -15.28 13.59 3.73
CA GLY A 127 -15.38 12.39 4.54
C GLY A 127 -14.24 12.28 5.54
N LEU A 128 -14.25 11.20 6.32
CA LEU A 128 -13.31 11.01 7.42
C LEU A 128 -12.89 9.54 7.53
N VAL A 129 -11.61 9.30 7.79
CA VAL A 129 -11.08 7.97 8.08
C VAL A 129 -10.57 7.92 9.51
N TYR A 130 -11.02 6.93 10.27
CA TYR A 130 -10.50 6.60 11.58
C TYR A 130 -9.64 5.34 11.48
N SER A 131 -8.34 5.46 11.75
CA SER A 131 -7.38 4.37 11.62
C SER A 131 -6.85 3.97 12.98
N ILE A 132 -7.08 2.73 13.39
CA ILE A 132 -6.72 2.24 14.72
C ILE A 132 -5.69 1.13 14.57
N GLU A 133 -4.50 1.31 15.14
CA GLU A 133 -3.42 0.33 15.10
C GLU A 133 -2.69 0.28 16.45
N PRO A 134 -2.76 -0.85 17.18
CA PRO A 134 -2.14 -0.96 18.51
C PRO A 134 -0.60 -1.08 18.47
N SER A 135 -0.03 -1.69 17.43
CA SER A 135 1.42 -1.94 17.34
C SER A 135 2.19 -0.64 17.14
N SER A 136 3.15 -0.36 18.02
CA SER A 136 4.01 0.83 17.93
C SER A 136 4.76 0.95 16.60
N GLN A 137 5.23 -0.17 16.06
CA GLN A 137 6.00 -0.20 14.82
C GLN A 137 5.12 0.14 13.63
N SER A 138 4.01 -0.59 13.48
CA SER A 138 3.06 -0.41 12.37
C SER A 138 2.39 0.96 12.44
N TYR A 139 2.00 1.41 13.64
CA TYR A 139 1.44 2.74 13.86
C TYR A 139 2.37 3.87 13.41
N SER A 140 3.68 3.74 13.64
CA SER A 140 4.65 4.73 13.16
C SER A 140 4.68 4.80 11.62
N MET A 141 4.53 3.66 10.94
CA MET A 141 4.49 3.59 9.48
C MET A 141 3.16 4.11 8.93
N LEU A 142 2.04 3.80 9.58
CA LEU A 142 0.72 4.38 9.29
C LEU A 142 0.76 5.92 9.29
N CYS A 143 1.28 6.52 10.37
CA CYS A 143 1.39 7.98 10.49
C CYS A 143 2.28 8.57 9.38
N GLU A 144 3.41 7.93 9.08
CA GLU A 144 4.32 8.37 8.03
C GLU A 144 3.68 8.26 6.64
N ASN A 145 2.91 7.21 6.37
CA ASN A 145 2.19 7.02 5.10
C ASN A 145 1.10 8.07 4.91
N ILE A 146 0.32 8.38 5.94
CA ILE A 146 -0.68 9.46 5.92
C ILE A 146 -0.01 10.80 5.63
N ARG A 147 1.09 11.10 6.34
CA ARG A 147 1.85 12.34 6.16
C ARG A 147 2.44 12.45 4.75
N MET A 148 3.04 11.38 4.24
CA MET A 148 3.69 11.33 2.93
C MET A 148 2.71 11.58 1.78
N ASN A 149 1.45 11.15 1.94
CA ASN A 149 0.41 11.36 0.94
C ASN A 149 -0.46 12.61 1.19
N ASN A 150 -0.12 13.44 2.18
CA ASN A 150 -0.87 14.66 2.55
C ASN A 150 -2.35 14.40 2.84
N LEU A 151 -2.67 13.32 3.54
CA LEU A 151 -4.05 12.93 3.83
C LEU A 151 -4.55 13.61 5.11
N ALA A 152 -5.20 14.77 4.95
CA ALA A 152 -5.69 15.57 6.07
C ALA A 152 -6.97 15.04 6.73
N ASN A 153 -7.68 14.11 6.07
CA ASN A 153 -8.95 13.53 6.53
C ASN A 153 -8.77 12.15 7.18
N VAL A 154 -7.58 11.85 7.70
CA VAL A 154 -7.30 10.59 8.42
C VAL A 154 -6.89 10.90 9.86
N GLN A 155 -7.59 10.29 10.82
CA GLN A 155 -7.29 10.38 12.25
C GLN A 155 -6.77 9.03 12.73
N THR A 156 -5.56 9.03 13.28
CA THR A 156 -4.87 7.81 13.72
C THR A 156 -4.93 7.65 15.23
N TYR A 157 -5.13 6.41 15.67
CA TYR A 157 -5.22 6.06 17.08
C TYR A 157 -4.37 4.83 17.41
N LYS A 158 -3.54 4.96 18.44
CA LYS A 158 -2.64 3.89 18.89
C LYS A 158 -3.20 3.17 20.11
N PHE A 159 -4.24 2.38 19.89
CA PHE A 159 -4.83 1.52 20.92
C PHE A 159 -5.45 0.28 20.29
N ALA A 160 -5.72 -0.73 21.11
CA ALA A 160 -6.53 -1.88 20.72
C ALA A 160 -8.01 -1.60 21.03
N LEU A 161 -8.92 -2.12 20.20
CA LEU A 161 -10.34 -2.17 20.50
C LEU A 161 -10.70 -3.52 21.12
N GLY A 162 -11.51 -3.49 22.17
CA GLY A 162 -11.99 -4.68 22.87
C GLY A 162 -13.16 -4.31 23.79
N ASN A 163 -13.77 -5.32 24.40
CA ASN A 163 -14.73 -5.07 25.47
C ASN A 163 -14.02 -4.53 26.71
N GLU A 164 -14.72 -3.70 27.49
CA GLU A 164 -14.29 -3.37 28.84
C GLU A 164 -14.18 -4.66 29.65
N VAL A 165 -13.09 -4.79 30.42
CA VAL A 165 -12.80 -5.91 31.30
C VAL A 165 -13.11 -5.49 32.73
#